data_AF-A0A932VUT3-F1
#
_entry.id   AF-A0A932VUT3-F1
#
_cell.length_a   1.000
_cell.length_b   1.000
_cell.length_c   1.000
_cell.angle_alpha   90.00
_cell.angle_beta   90.00
_cell.angle_gamma   90.00
#
_symmetry.space_group_name_H-M   'P 1'
#
loop_
_entity.id
_entity.type
_entity.pdbx_description
1 polymer ?
#
loop_
_entity_poly.entity_id
_entity_poly.type
_entity_poly.pdbx_seq_one_letter_code
_entity_poly.pdbx_strand_id
1 'polypeptide(L)'
;MNDFLSFHRLITPQIIQVLFWIGAGVAVLVGLVMIVDGVTARYSGGGREVLTGIIILLLGPVAVRINCELIVTVFRISETLLEIKSSSAQKLSKEERANS
;
A
#
# COMPACT_ATOMS: atom_id res chain seq x y z
N MET A 1 -22.56 4.87 -21.16
CA MET A 1 -22.13 5.45 -19.86
C MET A 1 -21.76 4.31 -18.92
N ASN A 2 -20.66 3.60 -19.16
CA ASN A 2 -20.24 2.45 -18.33
C ASN A 2 -18.72 2.38 -18.12
N ASP A 3 -18.01 3.50 -18.33
CA ASP A 3 -16.55 3.57 -18.16
C ASP A 3 -16.08 3.87 -16.73
N PHE A 4 -17.01 4.09 -15.79
CA PHE A 4 -16.66 4.41 -14.41
C PHE A 4 -16.16 3.20 -13.60
N LEU A 5 -16.44 1.96 -14.04
CA LEU A 5 -16.02 0.75 -13.32
C LEU A 5 -14.66 0.20 -13.79
N SER A 6 -14.22 0.54 -15.01
CA SER A 6 -12.95 0.06 -15.56
C SER A 6 -11.76 0.95 -15.18
N PHE A 7 -11.99 2.21 -14.83
CA PHE A 7 -10.91 3.16 -14.49
C PHE A 7 -10.35 2.94 -13.06
N HIS A 8 -11.18 2.53 -12.10
CA HIS A 8 -10.71 2.28 -10.73
C HIS A 8 -9.77 1.06 -10.65
N ARG A 9 -9.98 0.09 -11.54
CA ARG A 9 -9.33 -1.23 -11.54
C ARG A 9 -7.85 -1.25 -11.95
N LEU A 10 -7.31 -0.10 -12.29
CA LEU A 10 -5.90 0.11 -12.62
C LEU A 10 -5.29 1.27 -11.82
N ILE A 11 -6.12 2.23 -11.41
CA ILE A 11 -5.70 3.41 -10.66
C ILE A 11 -5.45 3.10 -9.18
N THR A 12 -6.27 2.26 -8.56
CA THR A 12 -6.12 1.96 -7.12
C THR A 12 -4.75 1.41 -6.74
N PRO A 13 -4.14 0.43 -7.46
CA PRO A 13 -2.80 -0.02 -7.12
C PRO A 13 -1.73 1.07 -7.27
N GLN A 14 -1.87 1.98 -8.25
CA GLN A 14 -0.91 3.08 -8.46
C GLN A 14 -1.05 4.18 -7.40
N ILE A 15 -2.28 4.55 -7.01
CA ILE A 15 -2.53 5.54 -5.95
C ILE A 15 -1.94 5.07 -4.61
N ILE A 16 -2.16 3.79 -4.26
CA ILE A 16 -1.62 3.22 -3.02
C ILE A 16 -0.08 3.23 -3.03
N GLN A 17 0.54 3.01 -4.20
CA GLN A 17 1.99 3.03 -4.36
C GLN A 17 2.59 4.44 -4.15
N VAL A 18 1.90 5.50 -4.60
CA VAL A 18 2.29 6.90 -4.36
C VAL A 18 2.12 7.27 -2.88
N LEU A 19 0.99 6.89 -2.27
CA LEU A 19 0.76 7.07 -0.84
C LEU A 19 1.81 6.35 0.02
N PHE A 20 2.27 5.17 -0.40
CA PHE A 20 3.34 4.44 0.26
C PHE A 20 4.65 5.23 0.27
N TRP A 21 5.09 5.77 -0.87
CA TRP A 21 6.33 6.55 -0.93
C TRP A 21 6.27 7.79 -0.05
N ILE A 22 5.11 8.45 0.01
CA ILE A 22 4.87 9.59 0.90
C ILE A 22 4.92 9.12 2.37
N GLY A 23 4.21 8.06 2.72
CA GLY A 23 4.19 7.52 4.09
C GLY A 23 5.54 7.01 4.57
N ALA A 24 6.30 6.34 3.70
CA ALA A 24 7.67 5.90 3.98
C ALA A 24 8.60 7.11 4.17
N GLY A 25 8.48 8.15 3.33
CA GLY A 25 9.21 9.40 3.49
C GLY A 25 8.94 10.09 4.82
N VAL A 26 7.66 10.15 5.23
CA VAL A 26 7.25 10.68 6.53
C VAL A 26 7.80 9.82 7.68
N ALA A 27 7.73 8.49 7.59
CA ALA A 27 8.26 7.60 8.62
C ALA A 27 9.78 7.78 8.82
N VAL A 28 10.53 7.96 7.73
CA VAL A 28 11.97 8.26 7.78
C VAL A 28 12.22 9.64 8.39
N LEU A 29 11.46 10.66 7.99
CA LEU A 29 11.55 12.01 8.56
C LEU A 29 11.27 12.01 10.07
N VAL A 30 10.21 11.35 10.51
CA VAL A 30 9.84 11.23 11.93
C VAL A 30 10.93 10.49 12.71
N GLY A 31 11.44 9.38 12.18
CA GLY A 31 12.55 8.66 12.82
C GLY A 31 13.81 9.52 12.95
N LEU A 32 14.13 10.32 11.92
CA LEU A 32 15.26 11.24 11.95
C LEU A 32 15.08 12.36 12.99
N VAL A 33 13.89 12.95 13.06
CA VAL A 33 13.54 13.98 14.05
C VAL A 33 13.64 13.42 15.47
N MET A 34 13.10 12.22 15.73
CA MET A 34 13.22 11.56 17.04
C MET A 34 14.67 11.30 17.46
N ILE A 35 15.55 10.94 16.51
CA ILE A 35 16.98 10.78 16.80
C ILE A 35 17.62 12.13 17.16
N VAL A 36 17.33 13.20 16.43
CA VAL A 36 17.87 14.54 16.71
C VAL A 36 17.38 15.07 18.06
N ASP A 37 16.09 14.91 18.37
CA ASP A 37 15.52 15.29 19.66
C ASP A 37 16.10 14.45 20.81
N GLY A 38 16.32 13.15 20.59
CA GLY A 38 16.96 12.26 21.57
C GLY A 38 18.42 12.60 21.86
N VAL A 39 19.19 13.04 20.85
CA VAL A 39 20.60 13.46 21.02
C VAL A 39 20.70 14.84 21.68
N THR A 40 19.76 15.74 21.42
CA THR A 40 19.74 17.09 22.02
C THR A 40 19.11 17.12 23.42
N ALA A 41 18.39 16.05 23.81
CA ALA A 41 17.84 15.88 25.14
C ALA A 41 18.93 15.80 26.21
N ARG A 42 19.06 16.89 26.97
CA ARG A 42 20.10 17.11 28.01
C ARG A 42 19.88 16.30 29.30
N TYR A 43 18.74 15.64 29.46
CA TYR A 43 18.36 14.85 30.63
C TYR A 43 18.44 13.34 30.35
N SER A 44 18.66 12.56 31.41
CA SER A 44 19.00 11.13 31.51
C SER A 44 18.11 10.09 30.76
N GLY A 45 17.21 10.53 29.88
CA GLY A 45 16.36 9.69 29.02
C GLY A 45 16.73 9.68 27.53
N GLY A 46 17.60 10.58 27.05
CA GLY A 46 17.91 10.73 25.62
C GLY A 46 18.44 9.46 24.94
N GLY A 47 19.22 8.63 25.64
CA GLY A 47 19.74 7.38 25.09
C GLY A 47 18.66 6.35 24.72
N ARG A 48 17.52 6.34 25.44
CA ARG A 48 16.37 5.48 25.10
C ARG A 48 15.66 5.99 23.85
N GLU A 49 15.43 7.29 23.77
CA GLU A 49 14.79 7.93 22.61
C GLU A 49 15.60 7.75 21.32
N VAL A 50 16.93 7.85 21.40
CA VAL A 50 17.81 7.60 20.24
C VAL A 50 17.75 6.12 19.82
N LEU A 51 17.78 5.19 20.76
CA LEU A 51 17.69 3.75 20.45
C LEU A 51 16.34 3.41 19.81
N THR A 52 15.25 3.93 20.36
CA THR A 52 13.89 3.78 19.81
C THR A 52 13.75 4.46 18.45
N GLY A 53 14.34 5.65 18.26
CA GLY A 53 14.38 6.37 16.99
C GLY A 53 15.11 5.58 15.90
N ILE A 54 16.25 4.94 16.20
CA ILE A 54 16.98 4.07 15.26
C ILE A 54 16.16 2.83 14.89
N ILE A 55 15.50 2.21 15.88
CA ILE A 55 14.63 1.06 15.64
C ILE A 55 13.46 1.47 14.73
N ILE A 56 12.82 2.61 14.97
CA ILE A 56 11.74 3.14 14.14
C ILE A 56 12.23 3.55 12.75
N LEU A 57 13.44 4.09 12.63
CA LEU A 57 14.04 4.45 11.35
C LEU A 57 14.26 3.22 10.45
N LEU A 58 14.62 2.07 11.03
CA LEU A 58 14.85 0.82 10.31
C LEU A 58 13.56 0.00 10.14
N LEU A 59 12.81 -0.25 11.23
CA LEU A 59 11.60 -1.06 11.20
C LEU A 59 10.36 -0.31 10.72
N GLY A 60 10.31 1.01 10.84
CA GLY A 60 9.17 1.83 10.41
C GLY A 60 8.89 1.69 8.92
N PRO A 61 9.86 1.94 8.03
CA PRO A 61 9.69 1.74 6.59
C PRO A 61 9.36 0.29 6.22
N VAL A 62 9.92 -0.69 6.94
CA VAL A 62 9.65 -2.13 6.73
C VAL A 62 8.21 -2.48 7.12
N ALA A 63 7.72 -1.98 8.25
CA ALA A 63 6.34 -2.17 8.67
C ALA A 63 5.36 -1.51 7.69
N VAL A 64 5.67 -0.30 7.21
CA VAL A 64 4.85 0.40 6.20
C VAL A 64 4.84 -0.38 4.87
N ARG A 65 5.98 -0.97 4.46
CA ARG A 65 6.07 -1.85 3.27
C ARG A 65 5.10 -3.03 3.39
N ILE A 66 5.18 -3.78 4.50
CA ILE A 66 4.40 -5.00 4.70
C ILE A 66 2.90 -4.70 4.70
N ASN A 67 2.47 -3.66 5.42
CA ASN A 67 1.06 -3.27 5.47
C ASN A 67 0.53 -2.82 4.11
N CYS A 68 1.32 -2.02 3.37
CA CYS A 68 0.93 -1.56 2.04
C CYS A 68 0.82 -2.73 1.05
N GLU A 69 1.77 -3.66 1.07
CA GLU A 69 1.80 -4.80 0.16
C GLU A 69 0.60 -5.74 0.41
N LEU A 70 0.19 -5.88 1.67
CA LEU A 70 -1.00 -6.64 2.04
C LEU A 70 -2.29 -6.00 1.48
N ILE A 71 -2.45 -4.68 1.61
CA ILE A 71 -3.60 -3.94 1.08
C ILE A 71 -3.67 -4.07 -0.45
N VAL A 72 -2.55 -3.83 -1.15
CA VAL A 72 -2.48 -3.95 -2.61
C VAL A 72 -2.77 -5.37 -3.06
N THR A 73 -2.25 -6.37 -2.35
CA THR A 73 -2.46 -7.78 -2.68
C THR A 73 -3.93 -8.17 -2.59
N VAL A 74 -4.64 -7.77 -1.53
CA VAL A 74 -6.09 -8.02 -1.37
C VAL A 74 -6.89 -7.34 -2.48
N PHE A 75 -6.53 -6.12 -2.85
CA PHE A 75 -7.19 -5.40 -3.94
C PHE A 75 -6.99 -6.11 -5.27
N ARG A 76 -5.76 -6.53 -5.59
CA ARG A 76 -5.44 -7.30 -6.82
C ARG A 76 -6.20 -8.62 -6.89
N ILE A 77 -6.36 -9.33 -5.77
CA ILE A 77 -7.16 -10.57 -5.72
C ILE A 77 -8.63 -10.27 -6.09
N SER A 78 -9.20 -9.22 -5.51
CA SER A 78 -10.59 -8.80 -5.77
C SER A 78 -10.80 -8.43 -7.24
N GLU A 79 -9.83 -7.73 -7.84
CA GLU A 79 -9.84 -7.45 -9.26
C GLU A 79 -9.79 -8.74 -10.07
N THR A 80 -8.82 -9.61 -9.82
CA THR A 80 -8.65 -10.88 -10.57
C THR A 80 -9.94 -11.71 -10.58
N LEU A 81 -10.64 -11.81 -9.45
CA LEU A 81 -11.92 -12.51 -9.34
C LEU A 81 -13.04 -11.90 -10.19
N LEU A 82 -13.14 -10.57 -10.22
CA LEU A 82 -14.08 -9.87 -11.09
C LEU A 82 -13.80 -10.15 -12.59
N GLU A 83 -12.55 -10.41 -12.95
CA GLU A 83 -12.12 -10.61 -14.35
C GLU A 83 -12.51 -11.97 -14.85
N ILE A 84 -12.31 -12.96 -13.99
CA ILE A 84 -12.70 -14.34 -14.24
C ILE A 84 -14.22 -14.39 -14.40
N LYS A 85 -14.98 -13.68 -13.55
CA LYS A 85 -16.45 -13.60 -13.65
C LYS A 85 -16.91 -12.99 -14.98
N SER A 86 -16.34 -11.86 -15.41
CA SER A 86 -16.71 -11.22 -16.68
C SER A 86 -16.33 -12.08 -17.89
N SER A 87 -15.17 -12.72 -17.84
CA SER A 87 -14.68 -13.59 -18.93
C SER A 87 -15.55 -14.82 -19.11
N SER A 88 -15.98 -15.46 -18.02
CA SER A 88 -16.88 -16.61 -18.06
C SER A 88 -18.27 -16.23 -18.59
N ALA A 89 -18.84 -15.12 -18.12
CA ALA A 89 -20.14 -14.63 -18.62
C ALA A 89 -20.12 -14.29 -20.12
N GLN A 90 -19.01 -13.74 -20.60
CA GLN A 90 -18.86 -13.43 -22.03
C GLN A 90 -18.72 -14.69 -22.89
N LYS A 91 -18.11 -15.76 -22.38
CA LYS A 91 -18.02 -17.05 -23.10
C LYS A 91 -19.40 -17.68 -23.28
N LEU A 92 -20.21 -17.72 -22.23
CA LEU A 92 -21.59 -18.24 -22.27
C LEU A 92 -22.45 -17.49 -23.31
N SER A 93 -22.38 -16.16 -23.34
CA SER A 93 -23.13 -15.36 -24.33
C SER A 93 -22.66 -15.57 -25.77
N LYS A 94 -21.36 -15.81 -26.00
CA LYS A 94 -20.84 -16.15 -27.33
C LYS A 94 -21.28 -17.54 -27.78
N GLU A 95 -21.38 -18.49 -26.85
CA GLU A 95 -21.82 -19.85 -27.13
C GLU A 95 -23.32 -19.92 -27.47
N GLU A 96 -24.18 -19.18 -26.75
CA GLU A 96 -25.60 -19.02 -27.13
C GLU A 96 -25.76 -18.39 -28.52
N ARG A 97 -24.95 -17.39 -28.85
CA ARG A 97 -25.02 -16.72 -30.17
C ARG A 97 -24.46 -17.56 -31.32
N ALA A 98 -23.58 -18.51 -31.04
CA ALA A 98 -23.04 -19.43 -32.05
C ALA A 98 -23.99 -20.61 -32.30
N ASN A 99 -24.91 -20.88 -31.37
CA ASN A 99 -25.88 -21.98 -31.44
C ASN A 99 -27.30 -21.52 -31.80
N SER A 100 -27.48 -20.27 -32.22
CA SER A 100 -28.72 -19.68 -32.75
C SER A 100 -28.51 -19.21 -34.18
#